data_AF-A0A817NBD1-F1
#
_entry.id   AF-A0A817NBD1-F1
#
_cell.length_a   1.000
_cell.length_b   1.000
_cell.length_c   1.000
_cell.angle_alpha   90.00
_cell.angle_beta   90.00
_cell.angle_gamma   90.00
#
_symmetry.space_group_name_H-M   'P 1'
#
loop_
_entity.id
_entity.type
_entity.pdbx_description
1 polymer ?
#
loop_
_entity_poly.entity_id
_entity_poly.type
_entity_poly.pdbx_seq_one_letter_code
_entity_poly.pdbx_strand_id
1 'polypeptide(L)'
;MGGICPTVGVVGFTLGGGNNAMYSRSYDLATDNVRNFTVASYNGSIVTASSNTNADLYWALPGGGGGNFGYVLEMTQKLHRINGTYLPNGQFSFLNITWIDVDIRTALINWMRFVKEIADVDTRISFLVLLVVNGDSNFLMLYCSFNGPHFDVDKVFQP
;
A
#
# COMPACT_ATOMS: atom_id res chain seq x y z
N MET A 1 -3.21 9.63 -0.89
CA MET A 1 -2.80 8.25 -0.58
C MET A 1 -1.35 8.29 -0.11
N GLY A 2 -0.92 7.49 0.87
CA GLY A 2 0.45 7.55 1.44
C GLY A 2 0.89 6.23 2.06
N GLY A 3 2.14 6.15 2.56
CA GLY A 3 2.66 4.97 3.26
C GLY A 3 2.09 4.81 4.67
N ILE A 4 2.42 3.68 5.33
CA ILE A 4 1.99 3.40 6.72
C ILE A 4 2.82 4.18 7.76
N CYS A 5 4.05 4.58 7.41
CA CYS A 5 4.91 5.37 8.29
C CYS A 5 4.63 6.86 8.06
N PRO A 6 4.22 7.62 9.10
CA PRO A 6 3.72 8.99 8.93
C PRO A 6 4.79 9.99 8.47
N THR A 7 6.07 9.66 8.63
CA THR A 7 7.20 10.52 8.24
C THR A 7 7.61 10.37 6.77
N VAL A 8 7.06 9.40 6.04
CA VAL A 8 7.42 9.14 4.63
C VAL A 8 6.84 10.23 3.73
N GLY A 9 7.69 10.83 2.90
CA GLY A 9 7.28 11.82 1.91
C GLY A 9 6.35 11.23 0.84
N VAL A 10 5.15 11.79 0.71
CA VAL A 10 4.08 11.27 -0.17
C VAL A 10 4.45 11.25 -1.65
N VAL A 11 5.19 12.27 -2.12
CA VAL A 11 5.56 12.39 -3.54
C VAL A 11 6.54 11.29 -3.92
N GLY A 12 7.64 11.15 -3.18
CA GLY A 12 8.64 10.10 -3.44
C GLY A 12 8.04 8.69 -3.32
N PHE A 13 7.20 8.45 -2.32
CA PHE A 13 6.45 7.20 -2.17
C PHE A 13 5.62 6.88 -3.42
N THR A 14 4.88 7.87 -3.94
CA THR A 14 4.02 7.70 -5.12
C THR A 14 4.85 7.49 -6.38
N LEU A 15 5.94 8.23 -6.59
CA LEU A 15 6.82 8.05 -7.75
C LEU A 15 7.53 6.69 -7.78
N GLY A 16 7.67 6.03 -6.63
CA GLY A 16 8.18 4.66 -6.52
C GLY A 16 7.11 3.56 -6.70
N GLY A 17 5.84 3.91 -6.95
CA GLY A 17 4.71 2.98 -7.06
C GLY A 17 3.71 3.16 -5.92
N GLY A 18 4.19 3.32 -4.69
CA GLY A 18 3.35 3.69 -3.55
C GLY A 18 2.34 2.63 -3.13
N ASN A 19 2.84 1.43 -2.82
CA ASN A 19 2.05 0.38 -2.19
C ASN A 19 1.83 0.68 -0.70
N ASN A 20 0.57 0.80 -0.29
CA ASN A 20 0.17 0.85 1.10
C ASN A 20 -0.35 -0.54 1.50
N ALA A 21 0.34 -1.19 2.44
CA ALA A 21 0.04 -2.54 2.92
C ALA A 21 -1.40 -2.72 3.46
N MET A 22 -2.15 -1.64 3.68
CA MET A 22 -3.48 -1.63 4.27
C MET A 22 -4.59 -1.31 3.26
N TYR A 23 -4.30 -0.44 2.30
CA TYR A 23 -5.31 0.19 1.46
C TYR A 23 -5.15 -0.12 -0.02
N SER A 24 -3.97 -0.57 -0.46
CA SER A 24 -3.72 -0.72 -1.89
C SER A 24 -4.53 -1.82 -2.56
N ARG A 25 -4.96 -2.85 -1.82
CA ARG A 25 -5.90 -3.83 -2.39
C ARG A 25 -7.30 -3.25 -2.59
N SER A 26 -7.75 -2.35 -1.72
CA SER A 26 -9.10 -1.76 -1.81
C SER A 26 -9.19 -0.54 -2.73
N TYR A 27 -8.09 0.20 -2.87
CA TYR A 27 -8.07 1.54 -3.48
C TYR A 27 -6.93 1.73 -4.47
N ASP A 28 -6.34 0.63 -4.94
CA ASP A 28 -5.21 0.60 -5.86
C ASP A 28 -3.91 1.20 -5.29
N LEU A 29 -2.84 1.25 -6.08
CA LEU A 29 -1.59 1.88 -5.67
C LEU A 29 -1.74 3.40 -5.61
N ALA A 30 -0.80 4.08 -4.94
CA ALA A 30 -0.82 5.54 -4.92
C ALA A 30 -0.67 6.14 -6.33
N THR A 31 0.03 5.45 -7.23
CA THR A 31 0.19 5.81 -8.65
C THR A 31 -1.12 5.80 -9.42
N ASP A 32 -1.98 4.81 -9.19
CA ASP A 32 -3.26 4.65 -9.88
C ASP A 32 -4.26 5.76 -9.52
N ASN A 33 -3.97 6.48 -8.43
CA ASN A 33 -4.77 7.58 -7.94
C ASN A 33 -4.27 8.96 -8.38
N VAL A 34 -3.14 9.05 -9.07
CA VAL A 34 -2.65 10.35 -9.55
C VAL A 34 -3.52 10.86 -10.69
N ARG A 35 -3.71 12.18 -10.75
CA ARG A 35 -4.44 12.88 -11.80
C ARG A 35 -3.57 13.82 -12.61
N ASN A 36 -2.61 14.45 -11.96
CA ASN A 36 -1.76 15.46 -12.57
C ASN A 36 -0.47 15.64 -11.79
N PHE A 37 0.60 16.01 -12.50
CA PHE A 37 1.84 16.51 -11.93
C PHE A 37 2.19 17.88 -12.49
N THR A 38 2.82 18.71 -11.66
CA THR A 38 3.58 19.88 -12.09
C THR A 38 5.06 19.57 -11.91
N VAL A 39 5.85 19.62 -12.98
CA VAL A 39 7.25 19.16 -13.00
C VAL A 39 8.17 20.25 -13.52
N ALA A 40 9.24 20.52 -12.78
CA ALA A 40 10.38 21.28 -13.27
C ALA A 40 11.32 20.33 -14.04
N SER A 41 11.47 20.58 -15.34
CA SER A 41 12.31 19.80 -16.25
C SER A 41 13.78 20.20 -16.16
N TYR A 42 14.67 19.40 -16.75
CA TYR A 42 16.11 19.59 -16.73
C TYR A 42 16.58 20.93 -17.30
N ASN A 43 15.81 21.51 -18.23
CA ASN A 43 16.11 22.80 -18.86
C ASN A 43 15.50 24.00 -18.10
N GLY A 44 14.94 23.78 -16.91
CA GLY A 44 14.32 24.81 -16.08
C GLY A 44 12.88 25.17 -16.45
N SER A 45 12.30 24.54 -17.48
CA SER A 45 10.87 24.74 -17.79
C SER A 45 9.98 24.05 -16.76
N ILE A 46 8.81 24.64 -16.48
CA ILE A 46 7.76 24.01 -15.67
C ILE A 46 6.68 23.49 -16.63
N VAL A 47 6.41 22.19 -16.55
CA VAL A 47 5.44 21.51 -17.41
C VAL A 47 4.40 20.78 -16.58
N THR A 48 3.20 20.68 -17.12
CA THR A 48 2.11 19.91 -16.54
C THR A 48 2.02 18.55 -17.22
N ALA A 49 1.94 17.47 -16.44
CA ALA A 49 1.80 16.11 -16.95
C ALA A 49 0.47 15.48 -16.45
N SER A 50 -0.40 15.12 -17.40
CA SER A 50 -1.67 14.43 -17.19
C SER A 50 -1.91 13.43 -18.32
N SER A 51 -3.02 12.68 -18.28
CA SER A 51 -3.44 11.79 -19.36
C SER A 51 -3.63 12.50 -20.72
N ASN A 52 -3.79 13.82 -20.72
CA ASN A 52 -4.11 14.62 -21.91
C ASN A 52 -3.01 15.63 -22.26
N THR A 53 -1.94 15.74 -21.47
CA THR A 53 -0.87 16.72 -21.65
C THR A 53 0.45 16.13 -21.16
N ASN A 54 1.48 16.09 -22.02
CA ASN A 54 2.73 15.37 -21.73
C ASN A 54 2.46 13.96 -21.19
N ALA A 55 1.62 13.20 -21.90
CA ALA A 55 1.07 11.92 -21.46
C ALA A 55 2.15 10.83 -21.29
N ASP A 56 3.22 10.91 -22.05
CA ASP A 56 4.45 10.13 -21.91
C ASP A 56 5.13 10.39 -20.57
N LEU A 57 5.28 11.66 -20.17
CA LEU A 57 5.81 12.04 -18.86
C LEU A 57 4.86 11.62 -17.73
N TYR A 58 3.55 11.80 -17.92
CA TYR A 58 2.53 11.36 -16.97
C TYR A 58 2.54 9.85 -16.76
N TRP A 59 2.81 9.07 -17.80
CA TRP A 59 2.98 7.62 -17.70
C TRP A 59 4.31 7.22 -17.03
N ALA A 60 5.39 7.98 -17.27
CA ALA A 60 6.72 7.65 -16.78
C ALA A 60 6.94 7.98 -15.30
N LEU A 61 6.30 9.03 -14.77
CA LEU A 61 6.49 9.48 -13.38
C LEU A 61 5.99 8.48 -12.31
N PRO A 62 4.78 7.89 -12.41
CA PRO A 62 4.26 6.94 -11.45
C PRO A 62 4.97 5.58 -11.62
N GLY A 63 5.92 5.26 -10.74
CA GLY A 63 6.65 3.98 -10.76
C GLY A 63 7.98 4.01 -11.51
N GLY A 64 8.30 5.09 -12.23
CA GLY A 64 9.59 5.27 -12.91
C GLY A 64 10.77 5.58 -11.99
N GLY A 65 10.57 5.64 -10.67
CA GLY A 65 11.59 6.00 -9.69
C GLY A 65 11.75 7.52 -9.56
N GLY A 66 11.68 8.02 -8.33
CA GLY A 66 11.64 9.45 -8.04
C GLY A 66 12.90 10.20 -8.52
N GLY A 67 12.72 11.09 -9.48
CA GLY A 67 13.75 12.05 -9.93
C GLY A 67 14.31 11.85 -11.34
N ASN A 68 13.96 10.77 -12.05
CA ASN A 68 14.51 10.50 -13.39
C ASN A 68 14.06 11.52 -14.46
N PHE A 69 12.86 12.10 -14.30
CA PHE A 69 12.22 12.92 -15.34
C PHE A 69 11.99 14.38 -14.91
N GLY A 70 12.69 14.82 -13.86
CA GLY A 70 12.58 16.16 -13.29
C GLY A 70 12.09 16.18 -11.85
N TYR A 71 11.86 17.38 -11.34
CA TYR A 71 11.42 17.61 -9.97
C TYR A 71 9.91 17.84 -9.93
N VAL A 72 9.19 16.95 -9.26
CA VAL A 72 7.75 17.13 -9.03
C VAL A 72 7.54 18.21 -7.96
N LEU A 73 6.93 19.32 -8.38
CA LEU A 73 6.59 20.44 -7.52
C LEU A 73 5.21 20.27 -6.92
N GLU A 74 4.27 19.73 -7.71
CA GLU A 74 2.88 19.52 -7.29
C GLU A 74 2.37 18.18 -7.81
N MET A 75 1.50 17.55 -7.03
CA MET A 75 0.84 16.29 -7.38
C MET A 75 -0.62 16.34 -6.95
N THR A 76 -1.53 16.10 -7.88
CA THR A 76 -2.97 15.98 -7.60
C THR A 76 -3.36 14.51 -7.55
N GLN A 77 -4.03 14.09 -6.47
CA GLN A 77 -4.50 12.72 -6.30
C GLN A 77 -6.02 12.64 -6.11
N LYS A 78 -6.61 11.55 -6.61
CA LYS A 78 -7.95 11.10 -6.25
C LYS A 78 -7.94 10.68 -4.78
N LEU A 79 -8.95 11.13 -4.04
CA LEU A 79 -9.21 10.67 -2.68
C LEU A 79 -10.38 9.68 -2.69
N HIS A 80 -10.32 8.71 -1.80
CA HIS A 80 -11.38 7.74 -1.56
C HIS A 80 -12.07 8.05 -0.25
N ARG A 81 -13.40 7.92 -0.23
CA ARG A 81 -14.17 8.08 1.00
C ARG A 81 -14.03 6.81 1.84
N ILE A 82 -13.52 6.97 3.04
CA ILE A 82 -13.39 5.89 4.02
C ILE A 82 -14.67 5.94 4.89
N ASN A 83 -15.64 5.06 4.58
CA ASN A 83 -16.98 5.08 5.16
C ASN A 83 -17.02 4.42 6.54
N GLY A 84 -17.23 5.22 7.59
CA GLY A 84 -17.49 4.69 8.92
C GLY A 84 -17.44 5.75 10.01
N THR A 85 -18.43 5.64 10.89
CA THR A 85 -18.65 6.40 12.10
C THR A 85 -17.40 6.40 12.97
N TYR A 86 -17.10 7.54 13.61
CA TYR A 86 -16.12 7.67 14.68
C TYR A 86 -16.39 6.59 15.75
N LEU A 87 -15.68 5.46 15.69
CA LEU A 87 -15.54 4.55 16.82
C LEU A 87 -14.13 4.76 17.39
N PRO A 88 -13.95 4.69 18.72
CA PRO A 88 -12.64 4.82 19.37
C PRO A 88 -11.58 3.83 18.83
N ASN A 89 -12.03 2.77 18.15
CA ASN A 89 -11.21 1.66 17.66
C ASN A 89 -11.10 1.59 16.12
N GLY A 90 -11.62 2.58 15.38
CA GLY A 90 -11.43 2.73 13.93
C GLY A 90 -12.15 1.70 13.02
N GLN A 91 -12.19 2.00 11.72
CA GLN A 91 -12.70 1.14 10.63
C GLN A 91 -11.69 0.07 10.19
N PHE A 92 -10.67 -0.13 11.01
CA PHE A 92 -9.46 -0.78 10.58
C PHE A 92 -9.07 -1.76 11.67
N SER A 93 -9.22 -3.05 11.35
CA SER A 93 -8.89 -4.11 12.30
C SER A 93 -7.56 -4.73 11.93
N PHE A 94 -6.69 -4.82 12.93
CA PHE A 94 -5.41 -5.47 12.85
C PHE A 94 -5.50 -6.82 13.54
N LEU A 95 -5.13 -7.87 12.82
CA LEU A 95 -4.77 -9.14 13.43
C LEU A 95 -3.25 -9.28 13.37
N ASN A 96 -2.62 -9.41 14.54
CA ASN A 96 -1.21 -9.75 14.65
C ASN A 96 -1.09 -11.19 15.13
N ILE A 97 -0.46 -12.04 14.32
CA ILE A 97 -0.11 -13.39 14.72
C ILE A 97 1.41 -13.49 14.71
N THR A 98 1.98 -13.91 15.84
CA THR A 98 3.41 -14.14 15.98
C THR A 98 3.63 -15.62 16.26
N TRP A 99 4.44 -16.28 15.42
CA TRP A 99 4.88 -17.65 15.62
C TRP A 99 6.35 -17.67 16.03
N ILE A 100 6.63 -18.43 17.09
CA ILE A 100 7.97 -18.71 17.61
C ILE A 100 8.26 -20.19 17.32
N ASP A 101 9.50 -20.54 17.02
CA ASP A 101 9.95 -21.93 16.77
C ASP A 101 9.15 -22.68 15.68
N VAL A 102 8.71 -21.95 14.65
CA VAL A 102 7.99 -22.50 13.50
C VAL A 102 8.94 -22.86 12.36
N ASP A 103 8.63 -23.90 11.60
CA ASP A 103 9.22 -24.10 10.29
C ASP A 103 8.78 -22.97 9.34
N ILE A 104 9.64 -21.95 9.23
CA ILE A 104 9.40 -20.73 8.44
C ILE A 104 9.07 -21.07 6.99
N ARG A 105 9.71 -22.09 6.40
CA ARG A 105 9.46 -22.47 5.00
C ARG A 105 8.02 -22.95 4.85
N THR A 106 7.61 -23.88 5.71
CA THR A 106 6.26 -24.44 5.67
C THR A 106 5.21 -23.36 5.97
N ALA A 107 5.47 -22.49 6.94
CA ALA A 107 4.59 -21.37 7.27
C ALA A 107 4.41 -20.40 6.08
N LEU A 108 5.50 -20.00 5.43
CA LEU A 108 5.45 -19.11 4.26
C LEU A 108 4.73 -19.77 3.07
N ILE A 109 4.96 -21.05 2.80
CA ILE A 109 4.27 -21.77 1.72
C ILE A 109 2.76 -21.84 1.99
N ASN A 110 2.36 -22.18 3.21
CA ASN A 110 0.95 -22.24 3.59
C ASN A 110 0.29 -20.87 3.52
N TRP A 111 0.99 -19.83 4.00
CA TRP A 111 0.52 -18.45 3.86
C TRP A 111 0.36 -18.03 2.39
N MET A 112 1.35 -18.31 1.52
CA MET A 112 1.24 -17.99 0.09
C MET A 112 0.06 -18.71 -0.59
N ARG A 113 -0.22 -19.96 -0.20
CA ARG A 113 -1.39 -20.72 -0.68
C ARG A 113 -2.69 -20.07 -0.22
N PHE A 114 -2.80 -19.77 1.07
CA PHE A 114 -3.96 -19.08 1.64
C PHE A 114 -4.21 -17.72 0.98
N VAL A 115 -3.16 -16.91 0.79
CA VAL A 115 -3.28 -15.62 0.09
C VAL A 115 -3.80 -15.83 -1.32
N LYS A 116 -3.30 -16.83 -2.06
CA LYS A 116 -3.78 -17.13 -3.41
C LYS A 116 -5.27 -17.50 -3.45
N GLU A 117 -5.75 -18.22 -2.44
CA GLU A 117 -7.17 -18.61 -2.35
C GLU A 117 -8.08 -17.41 -2.03
N ILE A 118 -7.62 -16.48 -1.19
CA ILE A 118 -8.46 -15.35 -0.75
C ILE A 118 -8.23 -14.04 -1.54
N ALA A 119 -7.17 -13.96 -2.33
CA ALA A 119 -6.75 -12.73 -3.01
C ALA A 119 -7.83 -12.17 -3.95
N ASP A 120 -8.60 -13.06 -4.59
CA ASP A 120 -9.67 -12.66 -5.50
C ASP A 120 -11.06 -12.64 -4.82
N VAL A 121 -11.15 -13.15 -3.59
CA VAL A 121 -12.42 -13.26 -2.85
C VAL A 121 -12.80 -11.92 -2.22
N ASP A 122 -11.85 -11.22 -1.60
CA ASP A 122 -12.11 -9.94 -0.96
C ASP A 122 -10.88 -9.01 -0.99
N THR A 123 -11.00 -7.90 -1.73
CA THR A 123 -9.97 -6.87 -1.89
C THR A 123 -9.83 -5.96 -0.67
N ARG A 124 -10.69 -6.13 0.35
CA ARG A 124 -10.61 -5.42 1.62
C ARG A 124 -9.59 -6.02 2.58
N ILE A 125 -9.16 -7.26 2.34
CA ILE A 125 -8.14 -7.92 3.15
C ILE A 125 -6.77 -7.49 2.64
N SER A 126 -5.76 -7.32 3.47
CA SER A 126 -4.36 -7.17 3.05
C SER A 126 -3.43 -7.74 4.11
N PHE A 127 -2.24 -8.19 3.69
CA PHE A 127 -1.27 -8.82 4.58
C PHE A 127 0.09 -8.15 4.48
N LEU A 128 0.77 -8.08 5.62
CA LEU A 128 2.18 -7.78 5.73
C LEU A 128 2.83 -8.89 6.57
N VAL A 129 3.72 -9.66 5.95
CA VAL A 129 4.53 -10.67 6.65
C VAL A 129 5.90 -10.08 6.93
N LEU A 130 6.31 -10.10 8.20
CA LEU A 130 7.65 -9.74 8.63
C LEU A 130 8.33 -10.97 9.21
N LEU A 131 9.46 -11.35 8.63
CA LEU A 131 10.39 -12.27 9.27
C LEU A 131 11.32 -11.44 10.14
N VAL A 132 11.29 -11.65 11.45
CA VAL A 132 12.21 -11.01 12.38
C VAL A 132 13.28 -12.01 12.77
N VAL A 133 14.53 -11.66 12.44
CA VAL A 133 15.72 -12.43 12.77
C VAL A 133 16.45 -11.67 13.88
N ASN A 134 16.46 -12.21 15.10
CA ASN A 134 17.11 -11.57 16.24
C ASN A 134 18.02 -12.56 16.98
N GLY A 135 19.17 -12.85 16.37
CA GLY A 135 20.14 -13.81 16.93
C GLY A 135 19.52 -15.19 17.11
N ASP A 136 19.37 -15.62 18.37
CA ASP A 136 18.84 -16.94 18.74
C ASP A 136 17.31 -17.03 18.68
N SER A 137 16.60 -15.91 18.46
CA SER A 137 15.13 -15.88 18.42
C SER A 137 14.63 -15.36 17.08
N ASN A 138 14.30 -16.28 16.19
CA ASN A 138 13.63 -15.98 14.93
C ASN A 138 12.12 -16.16 15.11
N PHE A 139 11.34 -15.16 14.71
CA PHE A 139 9.89 -15.26 14.72
C PHE A 139 9.30 -14.69 13.44
N LEU A 140 8.20 -15.32 13.02
CA LEU A 140 7.41 -14.85 11.90
C LEU A 140 6.24 -14.05 12.46
N MET A 141 6.06 -12.83 11.96
CA MET A 141 4.93 -11.98 12.29
C MET A 141 4.06 -11.78 11.06
N LEU A 142 2.79 -12.10 11.17
CA LEU A 142 1.78 -11.78 10.17
C LEU A 142 0.90 -10.65 10.71
N TYR A 143 0.93 -9.52 10.01
CA TYR A 143 -0.09 -8.50 10.12
C TYR A 143 -1.14 -8.75 9.05
N CYS A 144 -2.39 -8.84 9.46
CA CYS A 144 -3.51 -8.78 8.56
C CYS A 144 -4.34 -7.53 8.85
N SER A 145 -4.78 -6.88 7.78
CA SER A 145 -5.70 -5.76 7.82
C SER A 145 -6.97 -6.06 7.05
N PHE A 146 -8.09 -5.56 7.56
CA PHE A 146 -9.37 -5.59 6.86
C PHE A 146 -9.95 -4.18 6.77
N ASN A 147 -10.24 -3.74 5.55
CA ASN A 147 -10.85 -2.46 5.23
C ASN A 147 -12.38 -2.59 5.17
N GLY A 148 -13.01 -2.61 6.33
CA GLY A 148 -14.45 -2.75 6.46
C GLY A 148 -14.91 -2.66 7.92
N PRO A 149 -16.21 -2.87 8.20
CA PRO A 149 -16.70 -2.82 9.56
C PRO A 149 -16.04 -3.89 10.45
N HIS A 150 -15.67 -3.52 11.68
CA HIS A 150 -14.97 -4.41 12.63
C HIS A 150 -15.71 -5.73 12.88
N PHE A 151 -17.05 -5.75 12.86
CA PHE A 151 -17.85 -6.95 13.12
C PHE A 151 -17.81 -8.00 11.99
N ASP A 152 -17.28 -7.67 10.82
CA ASP A 152 -17.12 -8.63 9.71
C ASP A 152 -15.76 -9.35 9.76
N VAL A 153 -14.82 -8.86 10.57
CA VAL A 153 -13.47 -9.44 10.72
C VAL A 153 -13.52 -10.87 11.26
N ASP A 154 -14.36 -11.12 12.26
CA ASP A 154 -14.48 -12.44 12.88
C ASP A 154 -15.00 -13.50 11.88
N LYS A 155 -15.77 -13.09 10.87
CA LYS A 155 -16.26 -13.98 9.81
C LYS A 155 -15.22 -14.27 8.73
N VAL A 156 -14.19 -13.42 8.62
CA VAL A 156 -13.12 -13.53 7.62
C VAL A 156 -11.96 -14.38 8.15
N PHE A 157 -11.70 -14.33 9.47
CA PHE A 157 -10.53 -14.98 10.08
C PHE A 157 -10.83 -16.22 10.92
N GLN A 158 -12.10 -16.66 11.00
CA GLN A 158 -12.46 -17.97 11.55
C GLN A 158 -12.79 -18.95 10.42
N PRO A 159 -12.26 -20.19 10.45
CA PRO A 159 -12.54 -21.22 9.46
C PRO A 159 -13.98 -21.75 9.53
#